data_AF-A0A4Y1NN19-F1
#
_entry.id   AF-A0A4Y1NN19-F1
#
_cell.length_a   1.000
_cell.length_b   1.000
_cell.length_c   1.000
_cell.angle_alpha   90.00
_cell.angle_beta   90.00
_cell.angle_gamma   90.00
#
_symmetry.space_group_name_H-M   'P 1'
#
loop_
_entity.id
_entity.type
_entity.pdbx_description
1 polymer ?
#
loop_
_entity_poly.entity_id
_entity_poly.type
_entity_poly.pdbx_seq_one_letter_code
_entity_poly.pdbx_strand_id
1 'polypeptide(L)'
;MRFFSNCITLDNSGSVGATFYHPYKFIASDHVTSLINNDFNKYIYLFITATIRHQIQGKYDFNREISDKRINKEMIMLLFDKNNQLDFYYMENYMKQIQNNHIDKLSILK
;
A
#
# COMPACT_ATOMS: atom_id res chain seq x y z
N MET A 1 -22.75 1.40 -3.34
CA MET A 1 -21.49 1.44 -4.11
C MET A 1 -20.63 2.58 -3.58
N ARG A 2 -19.35 2.31 -3.27
CA ARG A 2 -18.42 3.29 -2.68
C ARG A 2 -17.43 3.76 -3.75
N PHE A 3 -17.29 5.07 -3.89
CA PHE A 3 -16.37 5.69 -4.85
C PHE A 3 -15.05 6.04 -4.17
N PHE A 4 -13.95 5.70 -4.83
CA PHE A 4 -12.60 5.91 -4.31
C PHE A 4 -11.69 6.51 -5.39
N SER A 5 -10.61 7.15 -4.93
CA SER A 5 -9.55 7.71 -5.77
C SER A 5 -8.28 7.89 -4.94
N ASN A 6 -7.12 7.69 -5.55
CA ASN A 6 -5.80 7.91 -4.93
C ASN A 6 -5.66 7.26 -3.54
N CYS A 7 -5.83 5.95 -3.47
CA CYS A 7 -5.86 5.22 -2.22
C CYS A 7 -5.23 3.83 -2.33
N ILE A 8 -4.99 3.19 -1.18
CA ILE A 8 -4.65 1.77 -1.10
C ILE A 8 -5.91 0.99 -0.79
N THR A 9 -6.05 -0.20 -1.37
CA THR A 9 -7.08 -1.18 -1.03
C THR A 9 -6.46 -2.48 -0.55
N LEU A 10 -7.19 -3.17 0.32
CA LEU A 10 -6.98 -4.57 0.67
C LEU A 10 -8.26 -5.35 0.37
N ASP A 11 -8.12 -6.47 -0.34
CA ASP A 11 -9.22 -7.42 -0.53
C ASP A 11 -9.45 -8.21 0.76
N ASN A 12 -10.68 -8.14 1.27
CA ASN A 12 -11.02 -8.78 2.54
C ASN A 12 -11.43 -10.25 2.39
N SER A 13 -11.86 -10.65 1.19
CA SER A 13 -12.35 -11.98 0.82
C SER A 13 -11.77 -12.42 -0.53
N GLY A 14 -11.83 -13.72 -0.84
CA GLY A 14 -11.33 -14.24 -2.13
C GLY A 14 -9.81 -14.18 -2.22
N SER A 15 -9.24 -13.21 -2.94
CA SER A 15 -7.79 -12.94 -2.94
C SER A 15 -7.36 -12.19 -1.67
N VAL A 16 -7.65 -12.79 -0.51
CA VAL A 16 -7.54 -12.13 0.79
C VAL A 16 -6.15 -11.55 1.03
N GLY A 17 -6.10 -10.27 1.41
CA GLY A 17 -4.86 -9.55 1.65
C GLY A 17 -4.17 -9.07 0.37
N ALA A 18 -4.73 -9.29 -0.82
CA ALA A 18 -4.23 -8.62 -2.00
C ALA A 18 -4.32 -7.10 -1.79
N THR A 19 -3.18 -6.42 -1.92
CA THR A 19 -3.04 -4.98 -1.62
C THR A 19 -2.61 -4.23 -2.86
N PHE A 20 -3.33 -3.15 -3.18
CA PHE A 20 -3.09 -2.37 -4.40
C PHE A 20 -3.16 -0.88 -4.12
N TYR A 21 -2.31 -0.12 -4.81
CA TYR A 21 -2.43 1.33 -4.91
C TYR A 21 -3.20 1.70 -6.18
N HIS A 22 -4.23 2.52 -6.03
CA HIS A 22 -5.09 3.01 -7.11
C HIS A 22 -4.91 4.52 -7.31
N PRO A 23 -4.11 4.97 -8.29
CA PRO A 23 -3.96 6.39 -8.63
C PRO A 23 -5.14 6.96 -9.43
N TYR A 24 -6.16 6.14 -9.72
CA TYR A 24 -7.33 6.47 -10.55
C TYR A 24 -8.64 6.35 -9.76
N LYS A 25 -9.73 6.89 -10.32
CA LYS A 25 -11.07 6.77 -9.76
C LYS A 25 -11.66 5.40 -10.04
N PHE A 26 -12.30 4.78 -9.04
CA PHE A 26 -12.95 3.49 -9.21
C PHE A 26 -14.12 3.31 -8.23
N ILE A 27 -14.91 2.27 -8.46
CA ILE A 27 -15.98 1.82 -7.56
C ILE A 27 -15.51 0.50 -6.96
N ALA A 28 -15.51 0.41 -5.63
CA ALA A 28 -15.18 -0.83 -4.93
C ALA A 28 -16.45 -1.60 -4.54
N SER A 29 -16.31 -2.92 -4.43
CA SER A 29 -17.30 -3.80 -3.80
C SER A 29 -17.28 -3.65 -2.26
N ASP A 30 -18.16 -4.40 -1.59
CA ASP A 30 -18.32 -4.28 -0.13
C ASP A 30 -17.17 -4.97 0.64
N HIS A 31 -16.53 -5.99 0.05
CA HIS A 31 -15.44 -6.76 0.67
C HIS A 31 -14.05 -6.17 0.43
N VAL A 32 -13.93 -4.86 0.56
CA VAL A 32 -12.68 -4.12 0.41
C VAL A 32 -12.48 -3.16 1.57
N THR A 33 -11.27 -3.15 2.13
CA THR A 33 -10.79 -2.13 3.05
C THR A 33 -9.96 -1.10 2.29
N SER A 34 -10.12 0.18 2.56
CA SER A 34 -9.36 1.25 1.91
C SER A 34 -8.55 2.08 2.91
N LEU A 35 -7.32 2.44 2.57
CA LEU A 35 -6.52 3.44 3.27
C LEU A 35 -6.37 4.69 2.40
N ILE A 36 -6.81 5.84 2.93
CA ILE A 36 -6.81 7.13 2.25
C ILE A 36 -6.11 8.15 3.15
N ASN A 37 -5.16 8.90 2.59
CA ASN A 37 -4.52 10.04 3.24
C ASN A 37 -4.22 11.13 2.19
N ASN A 38 -4.64 12.37 2.46
CA ASN A 38 -4.51 13.48 1.51
C ASN A 38 -3.08 14.05 1.44
N ASP A 39 -2.24 13.76 2.42
CA ASP A 39 -0.86 14.24 2.49
C ASP A 39 0.10 13.30 1.74
N PHE A 40 -0.37 12.12 1.33
CA PHE A 40 0.46 11.13 0.64
C PHE A 40 0.53 11.41 -0.86
N ASN A 41 1.75 11.50 -1.36
CA ASN A 41 2.02 11.43 -2.79
C ASN A 41 2.10 9.97 -3.29
N LYS A 42 2.16 9.81 -4.61
CA LYS A 42 2.26 8.50 -5.29
C LYS A 42 3.36 7.60 -4.71
N TYR A 43 4.53 8.15 -4.41
CA TYR A 43 5.69 7.37 -3.97
C TYR A 43 5.52 6.86 -2.53
N ILE A 44 4.93 7.68 -1.65
CA ILE A 44 4.57 7.26 -0.30
C ILE A 44 3.54 6.13 -0.35
N TYR A 45 2.49 6.29 -1.18
CA TYR A 45 1.49 5.23 -1.37
C TYR A 45 2.07 3.92 -1.89
N LEU A 46 2.97 3.99 -2.86
CA LEU A 46 3.64 2.79 -3.37
C LEU A 46 4.50 2.12 -2.30
N PHE A 47 5.23 2.90 -1.50
CA PHE A 47 6.04 2.36 -0.40
C PHE A 47 5.16 1.62 0.60
N ILE A 48 4.12 2.28 1.12
CA ILE A 48 3.20 1.71 2.10
C ILE A 48 2.49 0.48 1.54
N THR A 49 2.09 0.49 0.26
CA THR A 49 1.48 -0.67 -0.41
C THR A 49 2.41 -1.88 -0.37
N ALA A 50 3.68 -1.70 -0.74
CA ALA A 50 4.67 -2.78 -0.69
C ALA A 50 4.91 -3.28 0.74
N THR A 51 4.99 -2.36 1.71
CA THR A 51 5.16 -2.68 3.14
C THR A 51 3.98 -3.47 3.70
N ILE A 52 2.75 -3.02 3.45
CA ILE A 52 1.52 -3.70 3.86
C ILE A 52 1.50 -5.11 3.25
N ARG A 53 1.68 -5.20 1.93
CA ARG A 53 1.64 -6.47 1.20
C ARG A 53 2.62 -7.47 1.79
N HIS A 54 3.85 -7.06 2.10
CA HIS A 54 4.83 -7.92 2.75
C HIS A 54 4.35 -8.37 4.14
N GLN A 55 3.88 -7.46 4.98
CA GLN A 55 3.57 -7.77 6.38
C GLN A 55 2.29 -8.59 6.58
N ILE A 56 1.36 -8.54 5.64
CA ILE A 56 0.12 -9.33 5.69
C ILE A 56 0.23 -10.66 4.95
N GLN A 57 1.28 -10.86 4.14
CA GLN A 57 1.46 -12.07 3.36
C GLN A 57 1.44 -13.30 4.26
N GLY A 58 0.55 -14.26 3.96
CA GLY A 58 0.41 -15.50 4.72
C GLY A 58 -0.33 -15.38 6.06
N LYS A 59 -0.75 -14.17 6.49
CA LYS A 59 -1.59 -14.00 7.69
C LYS A 59 -3.08 -14.30 7.43
N TYR A 60 -3.50 -14.17 6.18
CA TYR A 60 -4.88 -14.24 5.74
C TYR A 60 -4.98 -15.09 4.47
N ASP A 61 -6.08 -15.83 4.36
CA ASP A 61 -6.43 -16.67 3.22
C ASP A 61 -7.95 -16.91 3.21
N PHE A 62 -8.44 -17.74 2.29
CA PHE A 62 -9.87 -18.05 2.18
C PHE A 62 -10.50 -18.59 3.48
N ASN A 63 -9.76 -19.37 4.27
CA ASN A 63 -10.25 -19.91 5.56
C ASN A 63 -10.09 -18.90 6.71
N ARG A 64 -9.35 -17.80 6.47
CA ARG A 64 -9.06 -16.75 7.43
C ARG A 64 -9.19 -15.38 6.77
N GLU A 65 -10.43 -15.02 6.45
CA GLU A 65 -10.73 -13.72 5.84
C GLU A 65 -10.49 -12.53 6.80
N ILE A 66 -10.23 -11.35 6.21
CA ILE A 66 -10.06 -10.11 6.96
C ILE A 66 -11.45 -9.61 7.36
N SER A 67 -11.65 -9.47 8.67
CA SER A 67 -12.86 -8.84 9.24
C SER A 67 -12.51 -7.52 9.89
N ASP A 68 -13.51 -6.67 10.14
CA ASP A 68 -13.35 -5.40 10.84
C ASP A 68 -12.60 -5.55 12.17
N LYS A 69 -12.89 -6.61 12.92
CA LYS A 69 -12.21 -6.92 14.18
C LYS A 69 -10.73 -7.26 13.99
N ARG A 70 -10.37 -7.95 12.90
CA ARG A 70 -8.98 -8.34 12.62
C ARG A 70 -8.19 -7.15 12.09
N ILE A 71 -8.72 -6.44 11.10
CA ILE A 71 -8.02 -5.30 10.49
C ILE A 71 -7.78 -4.16 11.50
N ASN A 72 -8.72 -3.91 12.42
CA ASN A 72 -8.54 -2.91 13.50
C ASN A 72 -7.43 -3.27 14.51
N LYS A 73 -6.96 -4.53 14.51
CA LYS A 73 -5.84 -4.98 15.35
C LYS A 73 -4.54 -5.13 14.56
N GLU A 74 -4.58 -5.05 13.24
CA GLU A 74 -3.36 -5.11 12.45
C GLU A 74 -2.56 -3.83 12.65
N MET A 75 -1.27 -4.01 12.95
CA MET A 75 -0.30 -2.92 13.00
C MET A 75 0.68 -3.13 11.86
N ILE A 76 0.91 -2.05 11.11
CA ILE A 76 1.89 -2.03 10.02
C ILE A 76 3.11 -1.27 10.53
N MET A 77 4.25 -1.95 10.53
CA MET A 77 5.51 -1.35 10.90
C MET A 77 6.01 -0.47 9.75
N LEU A 78 6.25 0.80 10.03
CA LEU A 78 6.76 1.79 9.07
C LEU A 78 8.07 2.38 9.59
N LEU A 79 8.76 3.12 8.71
CA LEU A 79 10.02 3.78 9.04
C LEU A 79 9.75 5.07 9.83
N PHE A 80 10.57 5.30 10.85
CA PHE A 80 10.55 6.49 11.69
C PHE A 80 11.85 7.28 11.55
N ASP A 81 11.75 8.59 11.62
CA ASP A 81 12.87 9.52 11.63
C ASP A 81 13.52 9.60 13.02
N LYS A 82 14.58 10.41 13.13
CA LYS A 82 15.28 10.65 14.41
C LYS A 82 14.42 11.29 15.50
N ASN A 83 13.27 11.88 15.14
CA ASN A 83 12.32 12.50 16.07
C ASN A 83 11.16 11.54 16.40
N ASN A 84 11.27 10.27 16.01
CA ASN A 84 10.24 9.25 16.21
C ASN A 84 8.90 9.60 15.49
N GLN A 85 8.99 10.30 14.36
CA GLN A 85 7.87 10.57 13.44
C GLN A 85 8.01 9.71 12.19
N LEU A 86 6.92 9.45 11.46
CA LEU A 86 6.99 8.67 10.21
C LEU A 86 7.88 9.39 9.18
N ASP A 87 8.87 8.67 8.63
CA ASP A 87 9.84 9.24 7.69
C ASP A 87 9.32 9.20 6.24
N PHE A 88 8.32 10.03 5.95
CA PHE A 88 7.73 10.14 4.61
C PHE A 88 8.74 10.59 3.55
N TYR A 89 9.72 11.43 3.93
CA TYR A 89 10.76 11.90 3.04
C TYR A 89 11.64 10.73 2.56
N TYR A 90 12.04 9.84 3.47
CA TYR A 90 12.76 8.63 3.11
C TYR A 90 11.91 7.74 2.20
N MET A 91 10.65 7.46 2.57
CA MET A 91 9.76 6.58 1.79
C MET A 91 9.62 7.07 0.34
N GLU A 92 9.41 8.37 0.15
CA GLU A 92 9.31 8.99 -1.18
C GLU A 92 10.62 8.85 -1.98
N ASN A 93 11.75 9.26 -1.38
CA ASN A 93 13.03 9.26 -2.10
C ASN A 93 13.52 7.85 -2.42
N TYR A 94 13.28 6.89 -1.53
CA TYR A 94 13.60 5.48 -1.77
C TYR A 94 12.87 4.95 -3.01
N MET A 95 11.56 5.21 -3.13
CA MET A 95 10.78 4.74 -4.29
C MET A 95 11.17 5.48 -5.58
N LYS A 96 11.49 6.78 -5.51
CA LYS A 96 12.05 7.52 -6.66
C LYS A 96 13.37 6.95 -7.13
N GLN A 97 14.29 6.64 -6.21
CA GLN A 97 15.59 6.04 -6.52
C GLN A 97 15.42 4.67 -7.21
N ILE A 98 14.54 3.80 -6.69
CA ILE A 98 14.22 2.53 -7.36
C ILE A 98 13.74 2.79 -8.80
N GLN A 99 12.75 3.68 -8.97
CA GLN A 99 12.20 3.98 -10.29
C GLN A 99 13.28 4.48 -11.27
N ASN A 100 14.12 5.43 -10.85
CA ASN A 100 15.18 6.00 -11.67
C ASN A 100 16.23 4.94 -12.05
N ASN A 101 16.66 4.11 -11.10
CA ASN A 101 17.60 3.02 -11.37
C ASN A 101 17.06 2.04 -12.43
N HIS A 102 15.75 1.78 -12.44
CA HIS A 102 15.13 0.95 -13.48
C HIS A 102 15.06 1.66 -14.84
N ILE A 103 14.76 2.96 -14.88
CA ILE A 103 14.75 3.77 -16.11
C ILE A 103 16.17 3.82 -16.71
N ASP A 104 17.19 4.06 -15.90
CA ASP A 104 18.57 4.14 -16.35
C ASP A 104 19.03 2.82 -16.96
N LYS A 105 18.73 1.69 -16.31
CA LYS A 105 18.99 0.35 -16.88
C LYS A 105 18.31 0.12 -18.23
N LEU A 106 17.08 0.60 -18.40
CA LEU A 106 16.35 0.48 -19.68
C LEU A 106 16.94 1.38 -20.76
N SER A 107 17.49 2.54 -20.40
CA SER A 107 18.12 3.47 -21.34
C SER A 107 19.44 2.94 -21.91
N ILE A 108 20.17 2.11 -21.14
CA ILE A 108 21.44 1.47 -21.55
C ILE A 108 21.20 0.29 -22.51
N LEU A 109 19.98 -0.24 -22.58
CA LEU A 109 19.60 -1.36 -23.47
C LEU A 109 19.10 -0.91 -24.85
N LYS A 110 19.10 0.41 -25.13
CA LYS A 110 18.77 0.98 -26.44
C LYS A 110 20.05 1.37 -27.17
#